data_AF-Q4FVR9-F1
#
_entry.id   AF-Q4FVR9-F1
#
_cell.length_a   1.000
_cell.length_b   1.000
_cell.length_c   1.000
_cell.angle_alpha   90.00
_cell.angle_beta   90.00
_cell.angle_gamma   90.00
#
_symmetry.space_group_name_H-M   'P 1'
#
loop_
_entity.id
_entity.type
_entity.pdbx_description
1 polymer ?
#
loop_
_entity_poly.entity_id
_entity_poly.type
_entity_poly.pdbx_seq_one_letter_code
_entity_poly.pdbx_strand_id
1 'polypeptide(L)'
;MLCLVYQVYLYGFFSIAQLSKAKQTAKIELLEDIIQNFSSGKDFPNLLELKEQINRLESFYKSLEDQTVPLKIKITLQEKERQKLWKNTQYLSSTLHTKKVLLERFEVLGKKYKSDLERLNSTIEANTQLDGLPSTNCFFCESLPEHQKKTAVEQYDFNIIERSCLYEIKSIEVLKKELNLTMNEVQEVLYQLNSSLDKQELELESIESKIEGNLKPKINKIVSDMKSTQDTIFEKKDTLKDIERLNYLNNKVVDIQNLVVTKTEPSYQNDVLINNKIEDLCKEIEYRLIEWGLFDNTRITFNYDSKIWDYIISGHERKTYGKGVRALTYTAFSLALLKYCIKKHLPHPGLVIVDSPLVVFKEPEPDIEGKEKNIKYNFFNDILLEFKNEQVIIFENEDVPENLKSSMHIIEFTKNQNTGRYGFIPVI
;
A
#
# COMPACT_ATOMS: atom_id res chain seq x y z
N MET A 1 47.51 -33.57 -64.11
CA MET A 1 47.00 -32.46 -63.29
C MET A 1 45.68 -32.82 -62.60
N LEU A 2 45.54 -34.05 -62.09
CA LEU A 2 44.32 -34.54 -61.42
C LEU A 2 44.60 -35.25 -60.07
N CYS A 3 45.86 -35.56 -59.74
CA CYS A 3 46.23 -36.09 -58.41
C CYS A 3 46.47 -35.01 -57.34
N LEU A 4 46.75 -33.75 -57.71
CA LEU A 4 47.04 -32.69 -56.74
C LEU A 4 45.78 -32.00 -56.18
N VAL A 5 44.64 -32.10 -56.87
CA VAL A 5 43.38 -31.49 -56.41
C VAL A 5 42.71 -32.36 -55.35
N TYR A 6 42.79 -33.69 -55.44
CA TYR A 6 42.20 -34.58 -54.43
C TYR A 6 42.91 -34.53 -53.07
N GLN A 7 44.20 -34.24 -53.06
CA GLN A 7 44.99 -34.21 -51.82
C GLN A 7 44.69 -32.94 -50.98
N VAL A 8 44.40 -31.81 -51.61
CA VAL A 8 44.02 -30.57 -50.87
C VAL A 8 42.61 -30.67 -50.25
N TYR A 9 41.68 -31.37 -50.92
CA TYR A 9 40.33 -31.60 -50.37
C TYR A 9 40.33 -32.61 -49.21
N LEU A 10 41.08 -33.72 -49.30
CA LEU A 10 41.17 -34.70 -48.20
C LEU A 10 41.83 -34.12 -46.93
N TYR A 11 42.88 -33.31 -47.07
CA TYR A 11 43.51 -32.63 -45.93
C TYR A 11 42.65 -31.50 -45.34
N GLY A 12 41.89 -30.78 -46.17
CA GLY A 12 40.90 -29.80 -45.72
C GLY A 12 39.73 -30.42 -44.95
N PHE A 13 39.20 -31.56 -45.39
CA PHE A 13 38.13 -32.29 -44.73
C PHE A 13 38.57 -32.94 -43.39
N PHE A 14 39.78 -33.49 -43.32
CA PHE A 14 40.35 -33.98 -42.06
C PHE A 14 40.59 -32.85 -41.05
N SER A 15 41.06 -31.70 -41.53
CA SER A 15 41.26 -30.49 -40.72
C SER A 15 39.96 -29.94 -40.15
N ILE A 16 38.88 -29.86 -40.95
CA ILE A 16 37.57 -29.34 -40.51
C ILE A 16 36.89 -30.31 -39.52
N ALA A 17 37.01 -31.63 -39.73
CA ALA A 17 36.48 -32.63 -38.79
C ALA A 17 37.25 -32.62 -37.46
N GLN A 18 38.58 -32.47 -37.50
CA GLN A 18 39.41 -32.27 -36.31
C GLN A 18 39.12 -30.93 -35.62
N LEU A 19 38.87 -29.85 -36.36
CA LEU A 19 38.44 -28.55 -35.83
C LEU A 19 37.05 -28.58 -35.19
N SER A 20 36.11 -29.36 -35.76
CA SER A 20 34.77 -29.59 -35.22
C SER A 20 34.82 -30.39 -33.91
N LYS A 21 35.56 -31.50 -33.90
CA LYS A 21 35.84 -32.28 -32.68
C LYS A 21 36.54 -31.42 -31.63
N ALA A 22 37.61 -30.72 -32.01
CA ALA A 22 38.36 -29.82 -31.13
C ALA A 22 37.47 -28.73 -30.52
N LYS A 23 36.56 -28.12 -31.29
CA LYS A 23 35.57 -27.15 -30.79
C LYS A 23 34.56 -27.78 -29.84
N GLN A 24 34.12 -29.02 -30.08
CA GLN A 24 33.19 -29.73 -29.20
C GLN A 24 33.88 -30.16 -27.90
N THR A 25 35.11 -30.68 -27.94
CA THR A 25 35.92 -30.93 -26.73
C THR A 25 36.21 -29.66 -25.95
N ALA A 26 36.60 -28.57 -26.61
CA ALA A 26 36.80 -27.29 -25.93
C ALA A 26 35.51 -26.76 -25.29
N LYS A 27 34.34 -27.02 -25.89
CA LYS A 27 33.03 -26.66 -25.33
C LYS A 27 32.64 -27.55 -24.15
N ILE A 28 32.99 -28.84 -24.18
CA ILE A 28 32.83 -29.75 -23.04
C ILE A 28 33.75 -29.32 -21.90
N GLU A 29 35.05 -29.11 -22.15
CA GLU A 29 36.03 -28.65 -21.15
C GLU A 29 35.58 -27.35 -20.50
N LEU A 30 35.09 -26.38 -21.28
CA LEU A 30 34.56 -25.14 -20.75
C LEU A 30 33.29 -25.33 -19.91
N LEU A 31 32.40 -26.24 -20.29
CA LEU A 31 31.20 -26.57 -19.49
C LEU A 31 31.56 -27.31 -18.21
N GLU A 32 32.50 -28.25 -18.27
CA GLU A 32 33.03 -28.99 -17.11
C GLU A 32 33.73 -28.04 -16.13
N ASP A 33 34.52 -27.08 -16.63
CA ASP A 33 35.14 -26.04 -15.80
C ASP A 33 34.08 -25.13 -15.16
N ILE A 34 33.03 -24.75 -15.89
CA ILE A 34 31.89 -24.03 -15.31
C ILE A 34 31.19 -24.86 -14.22
N ILE A 35 30.93 -26.15 -14.48
CA ILE A 35 30.31 -27.07 -13.51
C ILE A 35 31.18 -27.20 -12.26
N GLN A 36 32.49 -27.37 -12.44
CA GLN A 36 33.45 -27.54 -11.34
C GLN A 36 33.56 -26.27 -10.50
N ASN A 37 33.65 -25.10 -11.13
CA ASN A 37 33.62 -23.82 -10.42
C ASN A 37 32.30 -23.60 -9.67
N PHE A 38 31.17 -24.00 -10.25
CA PHE A 38 29.84 -23.82 -9.66
C PHE A 38 29.53 -24.80 -8.52
N SER A 39 30.11 -26.00 -8.58
CA SER A 39 29.96 -27.05 -7.56
C SER A 39 31.02 -26.98 -6.46
N SER A 40 32.12 -26.26 -6.68
CA SER A 40 33.18 -26.11 -5.69
C SER A 40 32.65 -25.52 -4.37
N GLY A 41 32.81 -26.28 -3.27
CA GLY A 41 32.41 -25.86 -1.93
C GLY A 41 30.91 -25.95 -1.59
N LYS A 42 30.07 -26.55 -2.46
CA LYS A 42 28.64 -26.75 -2.20
C LYS A 42 28.30 -28.25 -2.16
N ASP A 43 27.84 -28.73 -1.01
CA ASP A 43 27.18 -30.04 -0.90
C ASP A 43 25.72 -29.90 -1.31
N PHE A 44 25.34 -30.57 -2.40
CA PHE A 44 23.96 -30.53 -2.90
C PHE A 44 23.12 -31.64 -2.26
N PRO A 45 22.05 -31.30 -1.54
CA PRO A 45 21.14 -32.29 -0.97
C PRO A 45 20.35 -33.03 -2.05
N ASN A 46 19.76 -34.17 -1.69
CA ASN A 46 18.92 -34.94 -2.60
C ASN A 46 17.73 -34.10 -3.11
N LEU A 47 17.55 -34.03 -4.43
CA LEU A 47 16.52 -33.20 -5.08
C LEU A 47 15.10 -33.57 -4.66
N LEU A 48 14.82 -34.86 -4.48
CA LEU A 48 13.48 -35.33 -4.09
C LEU A 48 13.19 -34.95 -2.64
N GLU A 49 14.17 -35.15 -1.75
CA GLU A 49 14.07 -34.76 -0.35
C GLU A 49 13.91 -33.25 -0.17
N LEU A 50 14.65 -32.44 -0.93
CA LEU A 50 14.54 -30.98 -0.90
C LEU A 50 13.15 -30.51 -1.36
N LYS A 51 12.60 -31.11 -2.42
CA LYS A 51 11.24 -30.81 -2.89
C LYS A 51 10.18 -31.18 -1.85
N GLU A 52 10.33 -32.33 -1.18
CA GLU A 52 9.43 -32.71 -0.08
C GLU A 52 9.52 -31.75 1.10
N GLN A 53 10.72 -31.32 1.48
CA GLN A 53 10.92 -30.34 2.55
C GLN A 53 10.27 -29.00 2.21
N ILE A 54 10.41 -28.51 0.97
CA ILE A 54 9.74 -27.28 0.50
C ILE A 54 8.21 -27.43 0.64
N ASN A 55 7.64 -28.54 0.15
CA ASN A 55 6.19 -28.78 0.26
C ASN A 55 5.71 -28.83 1.72
N ARG A 56 6.48 -29.45 2.62
CA ARG A 56 6.19 -29.46 4.06
C ARG A 56 6.22 -28.04 4.66
N LEU A 57 7.20 -27.22 4.30
CA LEU A 57 7.29 -25.85 4.77
C LEU A 57 6.17 -24.97 4.20
N GLU A 58 5.80 -25.14 2.93
CA GLU A 58 4.70 -24.41 2.30
C GLU A 58 3.34 -24.76 2.94
N SER A 59 3.10 -26.04 3.22
CA SER A 59 1.89 -26.46 3.95
C SER A 59 1.88 -25.95 5.40
N PHE A 60 3.03 -25.93 6.08
CA PHE A 60 3.15 -25.31 7.40
C PHE A 60 2.88 -23.79 7.35
N TYR A 61 3.49 -23.08 6.41
CA TYR A 61 3.24 -21.64 6.18
C TYR A 61 1.75 -21.37 5.94
N LYS A 62 1.09 -22.19 5.11
CA LYS A 62 -0.35 -22.07 4.86
C LYS A 62 -1.17 -22.25 6.15
N SER A 63 -0.80 -23.21 6.99
CA SER A 63 -1.46 -23.42 8.28
C SER A 63 -1.31 -22.23 9.24
N LEU A 64 -0.17 -21.52 9.21
CA LEU A 64 0.05 -20.29 9.98
C LEU A 64 -0.78 -19.12 9.44
N GLU A 65 -0.88 -19.01 8.11
CA GLU A 65 -1.71 -18.01 7.45
C GLU A 65 -3.19 -18.19 7.83
N ASP A 66 -3.69 -19.43 7.80
CA ASP A 66 -5.07 -19.77 8.16
C ASP A 66 -5.37 -19.48 9.65
N GLN A 67 -4.38 -19.62 10.55
CA GLN A 67 -4.51 -19.23 11.95
C GLN A 67 -4.51 -17.70 12.16
N THR A 68 -3.91 -16.94 11.25
CA THR A 68 -3.76 -15.49 11.38
C THR A 68 -5.10 -14.77 11.17
N VAL A 69 -5.92 -15.23 10.22
CA VAL A 69 -7.22 -14.62 9.90
C VAL A 69 -8.18 -14.56 11.11
N PRO A 70 -8.49 -15.66 11.82
CA PRO A 70 -9.41 -15.62 12.95
C PRO A 70 -8.86 -14.79 14.11
N LEU A 71 -7.54 -14.80 14.33
CA LEU A 71 -6.90 -13.98 15.36
C LEU A 71 -7.01 -12.49 15.03
N LYS A 72 -6.78 -12.07 13.79
CA LYS A 72 -6.97 -10.68 13.35
C LYS A 72 -8.40 -10.22 13.56
N ILE A 73 -9.39 -11.03 13.14
CA ILE A 73 -10.81 -10.73 13.34
C ILE A 73 -11.11 -10.55 14.84
N LYS A 74 -10.61 -11.46 15.69
CA LYS A 74 -10.80 -11.40 17.13
C LYS A 74 -10.18 -10.14 17.75
N ILE A 75 -8.97 -9.76 17.34
CA ILE A 75 -8.33 -8.51 17.78
C ILE A 75 -9.17 -7.30 17.35
N THR A 76 -9.59 -7.23 16.08
CA THR A 76 -10.41 -6.11 15.58
C THR A 76 -11.74 -5.98 16.33
N LEU A 77 -12.39 -7.10 16.66
CA LEU A 77 -13.62 -7.08 17.45
C LEU A 77 -13.37 -6.56 18.88
N GLN A 78 -12.33 -7.05 19.55
CA GLN A 78 -11.98 -6.58 20.90
C GLN A 78 -11.56 -5.09 20.91
N GLU A 79 -10.83 -4.63 19.91
CA GLU A 79 -10.47 -3.21 19.73
C GLU A 79 -11.72 -2.33 19.56
N LYS A 80 -12.69 -2.78 18.77
CA LYS A 80 -13.98 -2.07 18.62
C LYS A 80 -14.75 -1.99 19.93
N GLU A 81 -14.82 -3.08 20.69
CA GLU A 81 -15.45 -3.08 22.01
C GLU A 81 -14.70 -2.17 23.00
N ARG A 82 -13.37 -2.22 23.03
CA ARG A 82 -12.55 -1.31 23.85
C ARG A 82 -12.85 0.15 23.54
N GLN A 83 -12.86 0.52 22.26
CA GLN A 83 -13.16 1.89 21.85
C GLN A 83 -14.57 2.34 22.26
N LYS A 84 -15.56 1.45 22.15
CA LYS A 84 -16.94 1.73 22.58
C LYS A 84 -17.01 1.96 24.09
N LEU A 85 -16.41 1.06 24.88
CA LEU A 85 -16.38 1.17 26.34
C LEU A 85 -15.61 2.42 26.80
N TRP A 86 -14.48 2.71 26.16
CA TRP A 86 -13.68 3.91 26.47
C TRP A 86 -14.47 5.20 26.25
N LYS A 87 -15.18 5.32 25.12
CA LYS A 87 -16.06 6.47 24.85
C LYS A 87 -17.18 6.59 25.88
N ASN A 88 -17.80 5.49 26.25
CA ASN A 88 -18.84 5.46 27.27
C ASN A 88 -18.30 5.87 28.65
N THR A 89 -17.11 5.38 29.01
CA THR A 89 -16.44 5.71 30.28
C THR A 89 -16.15 7.20 30.34
N GLN A 90 -15.64 7.79 29.25
CA GLN A 90 -15.40 9.23 29.17
C GLN A 90 -16.70 10.04 29.31
N TYR A 91 -17.78 9.59 28.67
CA TYR A 91 -19.09 10.22 28.79
C TYR A 91 -19.65 10.15 30.23
N LEU A 92 -19.57 8.99 30.86
CA LEU A 92 -20.01 8.80 32.26
C LEU A 92 -19.18 9.65 33.21
N SER A 93 -17.86 9.66 33.05
CA SER A 93 -16.93 10.47 33.86
C SER A 93 -17.24 11.98 33.76
N SER A 94 -17.46 12.48 32.54
CA SER A 94 -17.85 13.88 32.31
C SER A 94 -19.22 14.23 32.94
N THR A 95 -20.19 13.32 32.79
CA THR A 95 -21.52 13.48 33.38
C THR A 95 -21.43 13.50 34.91
N LEU A 96 -20.63 12.60 35.48
CA LEU A 96 -20.38 12.49 36.90
C LEU A 96 -19.73 13.76 37.46
N HIS A 97 -18.72 14.29 36.77
CA HIS A 97 -18.09 15.56 37.14
C HIS A 97 -19.11 16.71 37.13
N THR A 98 -19.92 16.81 36.08
CA THR A 98 -20.96 17.85 35.96
C THR A 98 -21.98 17.78 37.10
N LYS A 99 -22.40 16.56 37.48
CA LYS A 99 -23.34 16.35 38.59
C LYS A 99 -22.71 16.66 39.96
N LYS A 100 -21.42 16.37 40.17
CA LYS A 100 -20.69 16.77 41.39
C LYS A 100 -20.64 18.29 41.53
N VAL A 101 -20.28 19.00 40.47
CA VAL A 101 -20.26 20.48 40.45
C VAL A 101 -21.66 21.05 40.71
N LEU A 102 -22.71 20.42 40.16
CA LEU A 102 -24.09 20.84 40.44
C LEU A 102 -24.46 20.68 41.92
N LEU A 103 -24.06 19.55 42.54
CA LEU A 103 -24.29 19.31 43.96
C LEU A 103 -23.58 20.35 44.84
N GLU A 104 -22.31 20.67 44.54
CA GLU A 104 -21.55 21.72 45.23
C GLU A 104 -22.26 23.09 45.15
N ARG A 105 -22.83 23.43 43.99
CA ARG A 105 -23.62 24.66 43.82
C ARG A 105 -24.89 24.65 44.67
N PHE A 106 -25.58 23.51 44.77
CA PHE A 106 -26.74 23.38 45.64
C PHE A 106 -26.37 23.51 47.11
N GLU A 107 -25.24 22.99 47.55
CA GLU A 107 -24.74 23.20 48.92
C GLU A 107 -24.50 24.68 49.22
N VAL A 108 -23.91 25.43 48.27
CA VAL A 108 -23.73 26.88 48.41
C VAL A 108 -25.06 27.61 48.48
N LEU A 109 -26.03 27.23 47.64
CA LEU A 109 -27.38 27.78 47.68
C LEU A 109 -28.07 27.52 49.04
N GLY A 110 -27.90 26.31 49.58
CA GLY A 110 -28.41 25.95 50.91
C GLY A 110 -27.79 26.80 52.04
N LYS A 111 -26.49 27.09 51.95
CA LYS A 111 -25.82 28.03 52.89
C LYS A 111 -26.38 29.44 52.76
N LYS A 112 -26.67 29.90 51.55
CA LYS A 112 -27.30 31.20 51.32
C LYS A 112 -28.69 31.28 51.96
N TYR A 113 -29.55 30.28 51.74
CA TYR A 113 -30.86 30.24 52.40
C TYR A 113 -30.75 30.27 53.93
N LYS A 114 -29.77 29.57 54.51
CA LYS A 114 -29.52 29.63 55.95
C LYS A 114 -29.16 31.05 56.41
N SER A 115 -28.24 31.72 55.70
CA SER A 115 -27.84 33.09 56.01
C SER A 115 -29.00 34.08 55.84
N ASP A 116 -29.85 33.90 54.83
CA ASP A 116 -31.02 34.75 54.59
C ASP A 116 -32.06 34.59 55.70
N LEU A 117 -32.30 33.37 56.17
CA LEU A 117 -33.17 33.10 57.33
C LEU A 117 -32.62 33.76 58.61
N GLU A 118 -31.32 33.63 58.88
CA GLU A 118 -30.68 34.29 60.03
C GLU A 118 -30.85 35.81 59.95
N ARG A 119 -30.61 36.42 58.78
CA ARG A 119 -30.78 37.86 58.57
C ARG A 119 -32.22 38.33 58.80
N LEU A 120 -33.22 37.59 58.30
CA LEU A 120 -34.64 37.92 58.48
C LEU A 120 -35.07 37.80 59.94
N ASN A 121 -34.62 36.76 60.65
CA ASN A 121 -34.86 36.61 62.09
C ASN A 121 -34.22 37.76 62.89
N SER A 122 -32.96 38.13 62.60
CA SER A 122 -32.34 39.30 63.23
C SER A 122 -33.08 40.60 62.94
N THR A 123 -33.74 40.70 61.77
CA THR A 123 -34.55 41.87 61.39
C THR A 123 -35.82 41.92 62.22
N ILE A 124 -36.50 40.78 62.41
CA ILE A 124 -37.67 40.67 63.30
C ILE A 124 -37.28 41.01 64.74
N GLU A 125 -36.18 40.44 65.25
CA GLU A 125 -35.72 40.71 66.62
C GLU A 125 -35.42 42.20 66.84
N ALA A 126 -34.70 42.84 65.92
CA ALA A 126 -34.42 44.27 65.98
C ALA A 126 -35.71 45.11 65.92
N ASN A 127 -36.65 44.72 65.05
CA ASN A 127 -37.95 45.36 64.90
C ASN A 127 -38.75 45.32 66.21
N THR A 128 -38.83 44.15 66.86
CA THR A 128 -39.49 43.98 68.17
C THR A 128 -38.82 44.80 69.28
N GLN A 129 -37.48 44.85 69.32
CA GLN A 129 -36.77 45.64 70.33
C GLN A 129 -36.99 47.15 70.14
N LEU A 130 -37.00 47.63 68.89
CA LEU A 130 -37.23 49.04 68.58
C LEU A 130 -38.66 49.49 68.88
N ASP A 131 -39.67 48.66 68.57
CA ASP A 131 -41.08 48.94 68.87
C ASP A 131 -41.34 49.02 70.39
N GLY A 132 -40.63 48.23 71.18
CA GLY A 132 -40.71 48.23 72.65
C GLY A 132 -40.02 49.40 73.35
N LEU A 133 -39.28 50.26 72.63
CA LEU A 133 -38.56 51.38 73.25
C LEU A 133 -39.54 52.51 73.64
N PRO A 134 -39.48 53.01 74.88
CA PRO A 134 -40.30 54.14 75.29
C PRO A 134 -39.90 55.41 74.54
N SER A 135 -40.88 56.23 74.20
CA SER A 135 -40.63 57.59 73.70
C SER A 135 -40.11 58.47 74.84
N THR A 136 -38.82 58.80 74.82
CA THR A 136 -38.17 59.66 75.83
C THR A 136 -37.84 61.04 75.28
N ASN A 137 -37.59 62.00 76.17
CA ASN A 137 -37.06 63.31 75.78
C ASN A 137 -35.71 63.16 75.07
N CYS A 138 -35.41 64.08 74.14
CA CYS A 138 -34.15 64.06 73.42
C CYS A 138 -32.98 64.27 74.39
N PHE A 139 -31.99 63.38 74.40
CA PHE A 139 -30.85 63.46 75.32
C PHE A 139 -29.98 64.72 75.12
N PHE A 140 -30.01 65.32 73.93
CA PHE A 140 -29.14 66.47 73.58
C PHE A 140 -29.81 67.83 73.74
N CYS A 141 -31.12 67.92 73.47
CA CYS A 141 -31.86 69.19 73.47
C CYS A 141 -33.14 69.15 74.31
N GLU A 142 -33.35 68.06 75.05
CA GLU A 142 -34.47 67.84 75.99
C GLU A 142 -35.88 67.96 75.40
N SER A 143 -35.98 68.05 74.06
CA SER A 143 -37.27 68.21 73.39
C SER A 143 -38.20 67.04 73.70
N LEU A 144 -39.44 67.36 74.05
CA LEU A 144 -40.51 66.38 74.32
C LEU A 144 -40.77 65.51 73.07
N PRO A 145 -41.19 64.23 73.22
CA PRO A 145 -41.43 63.32 72.10
C PRO A 145 -42.36 63.86 71.01
N GLU A 146 -43.36 64.65 71.39
CA GLU A 146 -44.30 65.31 70.47
C GLU A 146 -43.62 66.26 69.48
N HIS A 147 -42.46 66.83 69.85
CA HIS A 147 -41.67 67.73 69.03
C HIS A 147 -40.55 67.00 68.25
N GLN A 148 -40.41 65.68 68.39
CA GLN A 148 -39.37 64.87 67.73
C GLN A 148 -39.83 64.25 66.40
N LYS A 149 -41.09 64.45 65.99
CA LYS A 149 -41.62 63.89 64.74
C LYS A 149 -41.07 64.65 63.52
N LYS A 150 -40.36 63.96 62.62
CA LYS A 150 -40.01 64.51 61.29
C LYS A 150 -41.26 64.61 60.42
N THR A 151 -41.45 65.74 59.76
CA THR A 151 -42.63 66.10 58.95
C THR A 151 -42.76 65.40 57.60
N ALA A 152 -41.95 64.39 57.25
CA ALA A 152 -41.98 63.80 55.91
C ALA A 152 -41.44 62.36 55.78
N VAL A 153 -41.55 61.52 56.81
CA VAL A 153 -41.20 60.10 56.68
C VAL A 153 -42.42 59.28 57.06
N GLU A 154 -42.89 58.46 56.11
CA GLU A 154 -43.91 57.44 56.34
C GLU A 154 -43.61 56.73 57.67
N GLN A 155 -44.59 56.71 58.58
CA GLN A 155 -44.46 55.91 59.78
C GLN A 155 -44.31 54.45 59.34
N TYR A 156 -43.10 53.91 59.47
CA TYR A 156 -42.86 52.49 59.23
C TYR A 156 -43.65 51.71 60.28
N ASP A 157 -44.71 51.04 59.84
CA ASP A 157 -45.47 50.14 60.70
C ASP A 157 -44.61 48.89 60.95
N PHE A 158 -44.08 48.79 62.16
CA PHE A 158 -43.28 47.66 62.62
C PHE A 158 -44.02 46.32 62.41
N ASN A 159 -45.36 46.30 62.44
CA ASN A 159 -46.14 45.08 62.15
C ASN A 159 -46.07 44.66 60.67
N ILE A 160 -45.98 45.62 59.74
CA ILE A 160 -45.87 45.32 58.31
C ILE A 160 -44.50 44.69 58.01
N ILE A 161 -43.44 45.22 58.62
CA ILE A 161 -42.07 44.68 58.46
C ILE A 161 -42.02 43.25 59.01
N GLU A 162 -42.52 43.02 60.22
CA GLU A 162 -42.55 41.69 60.84
C GLU A 162 -43.33 40.69 59.98
N ARG A 163 -44.56 41.04 59.56
CA ARG A 163 -45.40 40.17 58.71
C ARG A 163 -44.73 39.85 57.38
N SER A 164 -44.03 40.81 56.78
CA SER A 164 -43.31 40.61 55.52
C SER A 164 -42.14 39.66 55.71
N CYS A 165 -41.37 39.81 56.79
CA CYS A 165 -40.26 38.91 57.12
C CYS A 165 -40.74 37.48 57.39
N LEU A 166 -41.84 37.31 58.14
CA LEU A 166 -42.42 35.99 58.41
C LEU A 166 -42.91 35.28 57.13
N TYR A 167 -43.49 36.03 56.20
CA TYR A 167 -43.89 35.47 54.90
C TYR A 167 -42.69 35.01 54.07
N GLU A 168 -41.63 35.81 54.02
CA GLU A 168 -40.40 35.47 53.31
C GLU A 168 -39.68 34.26 53.95
N ILE A 169 -39.61 34.20 55.28
CA ILE A 169 -39.07 33.06 56.02
C ILE A 169 -39.79 31.77 55.61
N LYS A 170 -41.13 31.77 55.64
CA LYS A 170 -41.93 30.62 55.23
C LYS A 170 -41.65 30.19 53.79
N SER A 171 -41.46 31.16 52.89
CA SER A 171 -41.16 30.91 51.49
C SER A 171 -39.76 30.29 51.30
N ILE A 172 -38.74 30.82 51.99
CA ILE A 172 -37.37 30.29 51.96
C ILE A 172 -37.30 28.89 52.58
N GLU A 173 -38.07 28.60 53.63
CA GLU A 173 -38.14 27.26 54.23
C GLU A 173 -38.67 26.21 53.25
N VAL A 174 -39.68 26.56 52.46
CA VAL A 174 -40.20 25.69 51.38
C VAL A 174 -39.11 25.45 50.32
N LEU A 175 -38.47 26.50 49.83
CA LEU A 175 -37.38 26.39 48.85
C LEU A 175 -36.21 25.55 49.38
N LYS A 176 -35.86 25.69 50.66
CA LYS A 176 -34.82 24.89 51.31
C LYS A 176 -35.20 23.40 51.37
N LYS A 177 -36.47 23.09 51.63
CA LYS A 177 -36.96 21.71 51.62
C LYS A 177 -36.89 21.09 50.22
N GLU A 178 -37.34 21.82 49.20
CA GLU A 178 -37.26 21.39 47.80
C GLU A 178 -35.81 21.19 47.33
N LEU A 179 -34.92 22.10 47.73
CA LEU A 179 -33.48 21.98 47.46
C LEU A 179 -32.90 20.69 48.04
N ASN A 180 -33.22 20.36 49.30
CA ASN A 180 -32.74 19.14 49.94
C ASN A 180 -33.23 17.87 49.23
N LEU A 181 -34.49 17.85 48.77
CA LEU A 181 -35.02 16.74 47.98
C LEU A 181 -34.24 16.58 46.66
N THR A 182 -34.04 17.68 45.94
CA THR A 182 -33.26 17.69 44.69
C THR A 182 -31.81 17.24 44.90
N MET A 183 -31.20 17.65 46.02
CA MET A 183 -29.84 17.23 46.36
C MET A 183 -29.74 15.73 46.61
N ASN A 184 -30.71 15.14 47.31
CA ASN A 184 -30.76 13.69 47.53
C ASN A 184 -30.92 12.93 46.20
N GLU A 185 -31.79 13.40 45.30
CA GLU A 185 -31.95 12.80 43.97
C GLU A 185 -30.64 12.85 43.16
N VAL A 186 -29.93 13.98 43.19
CA VAL A 186 -28.62 14.11 42.51
C VAL A 186 -27.58 13.20 43.14
N GLN A 187 -27.58 13.03 44.47
CA GLN A 187 -26.68 12.12 45.18
C GLN A 187 -26.93 10.65 44.80
N GLU A 188 -28.19 10.22 44.68
CA GLU A 188 -28.50 8.86 44.20
C GLU A 188 -28.01 8.64 42.77
N VAL A 189 -28.21 9.62 41.88
CA VAL A 189 -27.69 9.55 40.51
C VAL A 189 -26.17 9.47 40.50
N LEU A 190 -25.48 10.23 41.36
CA LEU A 190 -24.02 10.16 41.50
C LEU A 190 -23.54 8.78 41.96
N TYR A 191 -24.26 8.14 42.89
CA TYR A 191 -23.96 6.78 43.33
C TYR A 191 -24.09 5.77 42.18
N GLN A 192 -25.17 5.85 41.41
CA GLN A 192 -25.41 4.98 40.25
C GLN A 192 -24.35 5.20 39.14
N LEU A 193 -23.98 6.45 38.87
CA LEU A 193 -22.95 6.80 37.90
C LEU A 193 -21.58 6.26 38.31
N ASN A 194 -21.17 6.44 39.58
CA ASN A 194 -19.90 5.87 40.08
C ASN A 194 -19.89 4.34 39.93
N SER A 195 -20.94 3.65 40.38
CA SER A 195 -21.00 2.18 40.26
C SER A 195 -20.96 1.71 38.79
N SER A 196 -21.55 2.48 37.88
CA SER A 196 -21.49 2.18 36.45
C SER A 196 -20.09 2.43 35.86
N LEU A 197 -19.40 3.47 36.33
CA LEU A 197 -18.02 3.78 35.96
C LEU A 197 -17.09 2.66 36.41
N ASP A 198 -17.15 2.25 37.68
CA ASP A 198 -16.31 1.19 38.25
C ASP A 198 -16.44 -0.12 37.45
N LYS A 199 -17.67 -0.48 37.07
CA LYS A 199 -17.94 -1.67 36.24
C LYS A 199 -17.31 -1.54 34.85
N GLN A 200 -17.43 -0.38 34.21
CA GLN A 200 -16.87 -0.15 32.88
C GLN A 200 -15.34 -0.14 32.90
N GLU A 201 -14.73 0.42 33.93
CA GLU A 201 -13.27 0.42 34.10
C GLU A 201 -12.74 -1.01 34.25
N LEU A 202 -13.39 -1.85 35.07
CA LEU A 202 -13.04 -3.27 35.21
C LEU A 202 -13.19 -4.06 33.89
N GLU A 203 -14.26 -3.80 33.12
CA GLU A 203 -14.45 -4.43 31.80
C GLU A 203 -13.36 -3.98 30.81
N LEU A 204 -12.99 -2.70 30.84
CA LEU A 204 -11.95 -2.13 29.98
C LEU A 204 -10.58 -2.73 30.29
N GLU A 205 -10.21 -2.82 31.57
CA GLU A 205 -8.98 -3.51 32.01
C GLU A 205 -8.97 -4.98 31.57
N SER A 206 -10.10 -5.68 31.68
CA SER A 206 -10.22 -7.07 31.23
C SER A 206 -9.96 -7.22 29.72
N ILE A 207 -10.49 -6.30 28.90
CA ILE A 207 -10.28 -6.31 27.45
C ILE A 207 -8.84 -5.96 27.11
N GLU A 208 -8.26 -4.95 27.76
CA GLU A 208 -6.85 -4.58 27.57
C GLU A 208 -5.91 -5.73 27.91
N SER A 209 -6.13 -6.41 29.03
CA SER A 209 -5.38 -7.60 29.41
C SER A 209 -5.50 -8.73 28.37
N LYS A 210 -6.68 -8.94 27.78
CA LYS A 210 -6.88 -9.92 26.70
C LYS A 210 -6.12 -9.53 25.42
N ILE A 211 -6.13 -8.26 25.04
CA ILE A 211 -5.47 -7.77 23.84
C ILE A 211 -3.94 -7.82 24.02
N GLU A 212 -3.41 -7.15 25.04
CA GLU A 212 -1.97 -7.00 25.27
C GLU A 212 -1.32 -8.27 25.81
N GLY A 213 -2.00 -8.97 26.72
CA GLY A 213 -1.44 -10.15 27.40
C GLY A 213 -1.58 -11.46 26.61
N ASN A 214 -2.49 -11.54 25.64
CA ASN A 214 -2.80 -12.81 24.98
C ASN A 214 -2.81 -12.72 23.46
N LEU A 215 -3.63 -11.83 22.87
CA LEU A 215 -3.83 -11.80 21.43
C LEU A 215 -2.63 -11.22 20.66
N LYS A 216 -2.09 -10.08 21.11
CA LYS A 216 -0.92 -9.43 20.48
C LYS A 216 0.33 -10.32 20.51
N PRO A 217 0.71 -10.95 21.64
CA PRO A 217 1.84 -11.87 21.67
C PRO A 217 1.66 -13.06 20.72
N LYS A 218 0.44 -13.64 20.66
CA LYS A 218 0.15 -14.76 19.77
C LYS A 218 0.29 -14.40 18.29
N ILE A 219 -0.28 -13.28 17.87
CA ILE A 219 -0.18 -12.87 16.46
C ILE A 219 1.25 -12.48 16.09
N ASN A 220 1.99 -11.82 16.99
CA ASN A 220 3.39 -11.48 16.76
C ASN A 220 4.26 -12.74 16.60
N LYS A 221 4.00 -13.77 17.42
CA LYS A 221 4.68 -15.06 17.28
C LYS A 221 4.40 -15.70 15.92
N ILE A 222 3.12 -15.78 15.51
CA ILE A 222 2.75 -16.37 14.22
C ILE A 222 3.38 -15.60 13.06
N VAL A 223 3.37 -14.27 13.08
CA VAL A 223 4.01 -13.44 12.04
C VAL A 223 5.52 -13.66 11.99
N SER A 224 6.18 -13.80 13.15
CA SER A 224 7.60 -14.15 13.22
C SER A 224 7.89 -15.54 12.65
N ASP A 225 7.07 -16.52 13.02
CA ASP A 225 7.19 -17.91 12.54
C ASP A 225 6.96 -17.98 11.02
N MET A 226 5.97 -17.23 10.50
CA MET A 226 5.73 -17.10 9.05
C MET A 226 6.94 -16.53 8.32
N LYS A 227 7.54 -15.44 8.85
CA LYS A 227 8.72 -14.82 8.26
C LYS A 227 9.90 -15.80 8.20
N SER A 228 10.22 -16.46 9.31
CA SER A 228 11.31 -17.44 9.37
C SER A 228 11.09 -18.64 8.43
N THR A 229 9.84 -19.11 8.32
CA THR A 229 9.46 -20.18 7.40
C THR A 229 9.61 -19.75 5.95
N GLN A 230 9.19 -18.53 5.62
CA GLN A 230 9.31 -17.96 4.28
C GLN A 230 10.78 -17.79 3.86
N ASP A 231 11.62 -17.29 4.75
CA ASP A 231 13.07 -17.16 4.52
C ASP A 231 13.68 -18.55 4.23
N THR A 232 13.31 -19.56 5.02
CA THR A 232 13.78 -20.95 4.82
C THR A 232 13.28 -21.56 3.50
N ILE A 233 12.05 -21.28 3.10
CA ILE A 233 11.51 -21.71 1.80
C ILE A 233 12.31 -21.06 0.67
N PHE A 234 12.64 -19.77 0.78
CA PHE A 234 13.41 -19.04 -0.22
C PHE A 234 14.81 -19.64 -0.38
N GLU A 235 15.53 -19.86 0.73
CA GLU A 235 16.86 -20.49 0.73
C GLU A 235 16.84 -21.88 0.06
N LYS A 236 15.84 -22.70 0.40
CA LYS A 236 15.69 -24.04 -0.20
C LYS A 236 15.32 -23.99 -1.68
N LYS A 237 14.48 -23.04 -2.10
CA LYS A 237 14.14 -22.84 -3.53
C LYS A 237 15.34 -22.34 -4.32
N ASP A 238 16.20 -21.51 -3.73
CA ASP A 238 17.44 -21.06 -4.37
C ASP A 238 18.41 -22.23 -4.56
N THR A 239 18.57 -23.05 -3.52
CA THR A 239 19.33 -24.31 -3.59
C THR A 239 18.78 -25.25 -4.66
N LEU A 240 17.45 -25.35 -4.77
CA LEU A 240 16.81 -26.17 -5.81
C LEU A 240 17.14 -25.67 -7.22
N LYS A 241 17.11 -24.35 -7.45
CA LYS A 241 17.50 -23.75 -8.74
C LYS A 241 18.96 -24.03 -9.08
N ASP A 242 19.85 -23.97 -8.10
CA ASP A 242 21.27 -24.32 -8.29
C ASP A 242 21.43 -25.78 -8.74
N ILE A 243 20.72 -26.71 -8.09
CA ILE A 243 20.73 -28.15 -8.47
C ILE A 243 20.16 -28.36 -9.87
N GLU A 244 19.03 -27.72 -10.19
CA GLU A 244 18.40 -27.82 -11.51
C GLU A 244 19.32 -27.25 -12.61
N ARG A 245 20.03 -26.16 -12.33
CA ARG A 245 21.05 -25.58 -13.23
C ARG A 245 22.22 -26.55 -13.44
N LEU A 246 22.72 -27.18 -12.38
CA LEU A 246 23.79 -28.18 -12.50
C LEU A 246 23.34 -29.39 -13.31
N ASN A 247 22.14 -29.91 -13.06
CA ASN A 247 21.57 -31.00 -13.85
C ASN A 247 21.43 -30.63 -15.32
N TYR A 248 21.00 -29.41 -15.63
CA TYR A 248 20.93 -28.91 -17.00
C TYR A 248 22.31 -28.84 -17.67
N LEU A 249 23.33 -28.32 -16.98
CA LEU A 249 24.70 -28.27 -17.49
C LEU A 249 25.30 -29.67 -17.71
N ASN A 250 25.08 -30.59 -16.77
CA ASN A 250 25.50 -31.99 -16.90
C ASN A 250 24.82 -32.66 -18.09
N ASN A 251 23.51 -32.47 -18.27
CA ASN A 251 22.78 -33.00 -19.43
C ASN A 251 23.30 -32.40 -20.75
N LYS A 252 23.64 -31.11 -20.77
CA LYS A 252 24.28 -30.47 -21.94
C LYS A 252 25.62 -31.11 -22.29
N VAL A 253 26.43 -31.46 -21.29
CA VAL A 253 27.70 -32.18 -21.52
C VAL A 253 27.42 -33.54 -22.15
N VAL A 254 26.49 -34.32 -21.58
CA VAL A 254 26.07 -35.63 -22.11
C VAL A 254 25.52 -35.52 -23.53
N ASP A 255 24.69 -34.52 -23.83
CA ASP A 255 24.16 -34.28 -25.17
C ASP A 255 25.27 -33.99 -26.20
N ILE A 256 26.25 -33.15 -25.83
CA ILE A 256 27.40 -32.83 -26.71
C ILE A 256 28.28 -34.07 -26.88
N GLN A 257 28.49 -34.87 -25.83
CA GLN A 257 29.23 -36.13 -25.92
C GLN A 257 28.52 -37.16 -26.81
N ASN A 258 27.19 -37.28 -26.73
CA ASN A 258 26.41 -38.17 -27.59
C ASN A 258 26.42 -37.72 -29.06
N LEU A 259 26.46 -36.41 -29.32
CA LEU A 259 26.66 -35.85 -30.67
C LEU A 259 28.04 -36.20 -31.27
N VAL A 260 29.06 -36.49 -30.45
CA VAL A 260 30.38 -36.95 -30.91
C VAL A 260 30.34 -38.42 -31.35
N VAL A 261 29.38 -39.21 -30.88
CA VAL A 261 29.27 -40.67 -31.14
C VAL A 261 28.33 -40.99 -32.31
N THR A 262 27.34 -40.14 -32.61
CA THR A 262 26.38 -40.39 -33.69
C THR A 262 26.38 -39.32 -34.80
N LYS A 263 26.69 -39.80 -36.02
CA LYS A 263 26.63 -39.17 -37.37
C LYS A 263 27.93 -38.50 -37.86
N THR A 264 28.64 -39.09 -38.83
CA THR A 264 28.44 -38.99 -40.30
C THR A 264 28.08 -37.59 -40.77
N GLU A 265 29.02 -36.97 -41.49
CA GLU A 265 28.96 -35.78 -42.34
C GLU A 265 28.10 -34.57 -41.88
N PRO A 266 28.70 -33.36 -41.72
CA PRO A 266 27.91 -32.16 -41.53
C PRO A 266 27.21 -31.81 -42.86
N SER A 267 25.90 -32.04 -42.92
CA SER A 267 25.06 -31.54 -44.01
C SER A 267 24.93 -30.02 -43.91
N TYR A 268 25.28 -29.34 -44.99
CA TYR A 268 25.04 -27.91 -45.28
C TYR A 268 23.54 -27.49 -45.18
N GLN A 269 22.61 -28.39 -44.87
CA GLN A 269 21.18 -28.05 -44.71
C GLN A 269 20.87 -27.23 -43.46
N ASN A 270 21.66 -27.34 -42.37
CA ASN A 270 21.36 -26.63 -41.12
C ASN A 270 21.62 -25.11 -41.22
N ASP A 271 22.66 -24.67 -41.93
CA ASP A 271 22.94 -23.25 -42.11
C ASP A 271 21.88 -22.57 -42.99
N VAL A 272 21.39 -23.25 -44.03
CA VAL A 272 20.30 -22.74 -44.87
C VAL A 272 19.00 -22.63 -44.07
N LEU A 273 18.67 -23.61 -43.23
CA LEU A 273 17.49 -23.59 -42.38
C LEU A 273 17.54 -22.48 -41.32
N ILE A 274 18.71 -22.20 -40.74
CA ILE A 274 18.90 -21.11 -39.78
C ILE A 274 18.80 -19.75 -40.49
N ASN A 275 19.44 -19.60 -41.65
CA ASN A 275 19.41 -18.37 -42.43
C ASN A 275 17.97 -18.03 -42.89
N ASN A 276 17.19 -19.03 -43.31
CA ASN A 276 15.79 -18.83 -43.69
C ASN A 276 14.92 -18.36 -42.51
N LYS A 277 15.17 -18.87 -41.29
CA LYS A 277 14.44 -18.44 -40.09
C LYS A 277 14.78 -17.01 -39.69
N ILE A 278 16.04 -16.64 -39.79
CA ILE A 278 16.50 -15.26 -39.52
C ILE A 278 15.94 -14.30 -40.56
N GLU A 279 15.91 -14.70 -41.83
CA GLU A 279 15.32 -13.88 -42.90
C GLU A 279 13.82 -13.65 -42.70
N ASP A 280 13.07 -14.67 -42.27
CA ASP A 280 11.65 -14.51 -41.91
C ASP A 280 11.46 -13.55 -40.73
N LEU A 281 12.33 -13.60 -39.71
CA LEU A 281 12.30 -12.63 -38.61
C LEU A 281 12.64 -11.21 -39.10
N CYS A 282 13.64 -11.06 -39.97
CA CYS A 282 13.99 -9.78 -40.57
C CYS A 282 12.80 -9.16 -41.33
N LYS A 283 11.99 -9.97 -42.02
CA LYS A 283 10.76 -9.49 -42.68
C LYS A 283 9.71 -8.98 -41.70
N GLU A 284 9.53 -9.63 -40.54
CA GLU A 284 8.62 -9.14 -39.50
C GLU A 284 9.11 -7.80 -38.92
N ILE A 285 10.43 -7.63 -38.74
CA ILE A 285 11.03 -6.36 -38.30
C ILE A 285 10.83 -5.28 -39.36
N GLU A 286 11.11 -5.61 -40.62
CA GLU A 286 10.98 -4.72 -41.77
C GLU A 286 9.55 -4.20 -41.89
N TYR A 287 8.56 -5.10 -41.83
CA TYR A 287 7.14 -4.74 -41.85
C TYR A 287 6.80 -3.70 -40.78
N ARG A 288 7.19 -3.94 -39.51
CA ARG A 288 6.88 -3.04 -38.39
C ARG A 288 7.51 -1.66 -38.57
N LEU A 289 8.77 -1.63 -39.00
CA LEU A 289 9.50 -0.38 -39.21
C LEU A 289 8.91 0.49 -40.34
N ILE A 290 8.37 -0.16 -41.38
CA ILE A 290 7.68 0.50 -42.50
C ILE A 290 6.29 0.96 -42.07
N GLU A 291 5.51 0.11 -41.40
CA GLU A 291 4.17 0.46 -40.92
C GLU A 291 4.21 1.65 -39.96
N TRP A 292 5.20 1.70 -39.06
CA TRP A 292 5.37 2.84 -38.17
C TRP A 292 5.79 4.12 -38.89
N GLY A 293 6.20 4.04 -40.16
CA GLY A 293 6.72 5.17 -40.92
C GLY A 293 8.11 5.62 -40.45
N LEU A 294 8.82 4.79 -39.67
CA LEU A 294 10.17 5.12 -39.20
C LEU A 294 11.16 5.11 -40.37
N PHE A 295 10.92 4.25 -41.36
CA PHE A 295 11.64 4.22 -42.63
C PHE A 295 10.69 3.93 -43.78
N ASP A 296 10.86 4.57 -44.94
CA ASP A 296 9.92 4.44 -46.08
C ASP A 296 10.13 3.15 -46.87
N ASN A 297 11.34 2.96 -47.40
CA ASN A 297 11.75 1.77 -48.15
C ASN A 297 13.04 1.26 -47.53
N THR A 298 12.93 0.40 -46.52
CA THR A 298 14.08 -0.16 -45.83
C THR A 298 14.13 -1.66 -45.98
N ARG A 299 15.33 -2.17 -46.20
CA ARG A 299 15.60 -3.60 -46.19
C ARG A 299 16.30 -3.98 -44.90
N ILE A 300 15.75 -4.94 -44.18
CA ILE A 300 16.39 -5.51 -43.00
C ILE A 300 17.17 -6.76 -43.39
N THR A 301 18.47 -6.75 -43.10
CA THR A 301 19.34 -7.93 -43.24
C THR A 301 19.99 -8.24 -41.89
N PHE A 302 20.67 -9.37 -41.79
CA PHE A 302 21.32 -9.77 -40.54
C PHE A 302 22.83 -9.76 -40.68
N ASN A 303 23.53 -9.22 -39.68
CA ASN A 303 24.98 -9.30 -39.59
C ASN A 303 25.37 -10.59 -38.86
N TYR A 304 25.94 -11.54 -39.60
CA TYR A 304 26.39 -12.82 -39.07
C TYR A 304 27.80 -12.78 -38.44
N ASP A 305 28.43 -11.60 -38.34
CA ASP A 305 29.66 -11.45 -37.56
C ASP A 305 29.36 -11.70 -36.08
N SER A 306 30.02 -12.72 -35.52
CA SER A 306 29.95 -13.12 -34.12
C SER A 306 30.14 -11.99 -33.10
N LYS A 307 30.81 -10.88 -33.47
CA LYS A 307 31.04 -9.73 -32.59
C LYS A 307 29.91 -8.70 -32.60
N ILE A 308 29.09 -8.68 -33.64
CA ILE A 308 28.00 -7.70 -33.82
C ILE A 308 26.65 -8.37 -33.60
N TRP A 309 26.42 -9.51 -34.27
CA TRP A 309 25.22 -10.37 -34.17
C TRP A 309 23.91 -9.59 -33.98
N ASP A 310 23.65 -8.67 -34.91
CA ASP A 310 22.50 -7.77 -34.90
C ASP A 310 22.01 -7.56 -36.33
N TYR A 311 20.80 -7.05 -36.50
CA TYR A 311 20.28 -6.72 -37.82
C TYR A 311 20.75 -5.34 -38.31
N ILE A 312 20.83 -5.24 -39.63
CA ILE A 312 21.29 -4.09 -40.37
C ILE A 312 20.08 -3.45 -41.05
N ILE A 313 19.98 -2.13 -40.96
CA ILE A 313 18.92 -1.31 -41.55
C ILE A 313 19.50 -0.65 -42.79
N SER A 314 19.12 -1.12 -43.99
CA SER A 314 19.59 -0.54 -45.27
C SER A 314 21.11 -0.32 -45.32
N GLY A 315 21.88 -1.33 -44.92
CA GLY A 315 23.36 -1.29 -44.91
C GLY A 315 24.00 -0.62 -43.69
N HIS A 316 23.21 -0.01 -42.80
CA HIS A 316 23.71 0.66 -41.59
C HIS A 316 23.44 -0.17 -40.34
N GLU A 317 24.44 -0.31 -39.48
CA GLU A 317 24.27 -0.98 -38.20
C GLU A 317 23.36 -0.18 -37.28
N ARG A 318 22.49 -0.85 -36.51
CA ARG A 318 21.61 -0.17 -35.56
C ARG A 318 22.33 0.78 -34.60
N LYS A 319 23.56 0.44 -34.20
CA LYS A 319 24.39 1.24 -33.28
C LYS A 319 24.70 2.64 -33.81
N THR A 320 24.67 2.87 -35.13
CA THR A 320 24.97 4.17 -35.75
C THR A 320 23.83 5.16 -35.66
N TYR A 321 22.62 4.71 -35.35
CA TYR A 321 21.45 5.58 -35.20
C TYR A 321 21.40 6.25 -33.82
N GLY A 322 20.71 7.39 -33.74
CA GLY A 322 20.46 8.10 -32.50
C GLY A 322 19.65 7.27 -31.49
N LYS A 323 19.73 7.65 -30.21
CA LYS A 323 19.07 6.92 -29.10
C LYS A 323 17.57 6.66 -29.34
N GLY A 324 16.85 7.62 -29.88
CA GLY A 324 15.42 7.49 -30.22
C GLY A 324 15.13 6.40 -31.25
N VAL A 325 15.78 6.48 -32.41
CA VAL A 325 15.65 5.47 -33.48
C VAL A 325 16.11 4.09 -32.99
N ARG A 326 17.15 4.02 -32.15
CA ARG A 326 17.61 2.77 -31.52
C ARG A 326 16.58 2.15 -30.58
N ALA A 327 15.84 2.96 -29.82
CA ALA A 327 14.79 2.49 -28.93
C ALA A 327 13.60 1.92 -29.73
N LEU A 328 13.14 2.66 -30.75
CA LEU A 328 12.07 2.20 -31.64
C LEU A 328 12.46 0.93 -32.39
N THR A 329 13.66 0.88 -32.97
CA THR A 329 14.11 -0.32 -33.68
C THR A 329 14.19 -1.53 -32.74
N TYR A 330 14.70 -1.38 -31.51
CA TYR A 330 14.67 -2.48 -30.54
C TYR A 330 13.25 -2.94 -30.16
N THR A 331 12.32 -1.99 -30.07
CA THR A 331 10.91 -2.27 -29.82
C THR A 331 10.31 -3.07 -30.98
N ALA A 332 10.61 -2.67 -32.23
CA ALA A 332 10.20 -3.39 -33.43
C ALA A 332 10.74 -4.83 -33.44
N PHE A 333 12.01 -5.04 -33.06
CA PHE A 333 12.59 -6.37 -32.91
C PHE A 333 11.82 -7.23 -31.90
N SER A 334 11.52 -6.69 -30.72
CA SER A 334 10.85 -7.43 -29.65
C SER A 334 9.43 -7.86 -30.05
N LEU A 335 8.68 -6.97 -30.69
CA LEU A 335 7.33 -7.23 -31.19
C LEU A 335 7.35 -8.17 -32.41
N ALA A 336 8.30 -8.01 -33.32
CA ALA A 336 8.49 -8.89 -34.46
C ALA A 336 8.82 -10.32 -34.01
N LEU A 337 9.64 -10.48 -32.97
CA LEU A 337 9.96 -11.80 -32.42
C LEU A 337 8.73 -12.48 -31.82
N LEU A 338 7.92 -11.76 -31.03
CA LEU A 338 6.63 -12.24 -30.53
C LEU A 338 5.75 -12.72 -31.70
N LYS A 339 5.57 -11.88 -32.72
CA LYS A 339 4.72 -12.20 -33.87
C LYS A 339 5.24 -13.39 -34.68
N TYR A 340 6.57 -13.44 -34.90
CA TYR A 340 7.24 -14.54 -35.58
C TYR A 340 7.02 -15.87 -34.86
N CYS A 341 7.23 -15.91 -33.54
CA CYS A 341 7.03 -17.10 -32.74
C CYS A 341 5.59 -17.60 -32.83
N ILE A 342 4.61 -16.70 -32.77
CA ILE A 342 3.19 -17.06 -32.87
C ILE A 342 2.84 -17.60 -34.26
N LYS A 343 3.25 -16.91 -35.33
CA LYS A 343 3.04 -17.34 -36.73
C LYS A 343 3.65 -18.72 -37.02
N LYS A 344 4.73 -19.08 -36.33
CA LYS A 344 5.45 -20.35 -36.51
C LYS A 344 5.13 -21.40 -35.45
N HIS A 345 4.16 -21.16 -34.57
CA HIS A 345 3.81 -22.05 -33.43
C HIS A 345 5.00 -22.42 -32.54
N LEU A 346 5.91 -21.47 -32.32
CA LEU A 346 7.07 -21.62 -31.45
C LEU A 346 6.73 -21.17 -30.01
N PRO A 347 7.36 -21.76 -28.98
CA PRO A 347 7.15 -21.34 -27.59
C PRO A 347 7.49 -19.86 -27.38
N HIS A 348 6.51 -19.07 -26.92
CA HIS A 348 6.67 -17.69 -26.47
C HIS A 348 5.63 -17.41 -25.38
N PRO A 349 5.94 -16.62 -24.34
CA PRO A 349 5.00 -16.33 -23.24
C PRO A 349 3.74 -15.53 -23.63
N GLY A 350 3.58 -15.13 -24.90
CA GLY A 350 2.48 -14.28 -25.36
C GLY A 350 2.45 -12.86 -24.76
N LEU A 351 3.49 -12.45 -24.05
CA LEU A 351 3.60 -11.17 -23.35
C LEU A 351 4.88 -10.43 -23.76
N VAL A 352 4.78 -9.13 -24.03
CA VAL A 352 5.90 -8.19 -24.19
C VAL A 352 5.65 -6.95 -23.34
N ILE A 353 6.69 -6.52 -22.60
CA ILE A 353 6.67 -5.29 -21.78
C ILE A 353 7.74 -4.35 -22.32
N VAL A 354 7.37 -3.12 -22.62
CA VAL A 354 8.25 -2.09 -23.19
C VAL A 354 8.23 -0.86 -22.29
N ASP A 355 9.41 -0.38 -21.92
CA ASP A 355 9.57 0.84 -21.12
C ASP A 355 10.09 1.98 -22.00
N SER A 356 9.28 3.04 -22.11
CA SER A 356 9.62 4.33 -22.72
C SER A 356 10.11 4.25 -24.18
N PRO A 357 9.41 3.57 -25.09
CA PRO A 357 9.86 3.41 -26.47
C PRO A 357 9.92 4.73 -27.26
N LEU A 358 9.11 5.73 -26.88
CA LEU A 358 8.96 6.99 -27.62
C LEU A 358 9.62 8.19 -26.93
N VAL A 359 9.86 8.15 -25.62
CA VAL A 359 10.42 9.29 -24.82
C VAL A 359 11.63 9.97 -25.47
N VAL A 360 12.55 9.19 -26.03
CA VAL A 360 13.80 9.69 -26.62
C VAL A 360 13.71 9.99 -28.11
N PHE A 361 12.55 9.75 -28.72
CA PHE A 361 12.29 9.97 -30.13
C PHE A 361 11.60 11.33 -30.33
N LYS A 362 12.26 12.22 -31.07
CA LYS A 362 11.65 13.47 -31.54
C LYS A 362 11.31 13.30 -33.00
N GLU A 363 10.04 13.49 -33.35
CA GLU A 363 9.62 13.50 -34.74
C GLU A 363 10.33 14.65 -35.49
N PRO A 364 10.92 14.38 -36.66
CA PRO A 364 11.52 15.43 -37.48
C PRO A 364 10.43 16.41 -37.95
N GLU A 365 10.80 17.69 -38.12
CA GLU A 365 9.90 18.68 -38.70
C GLU A 365 9.41 18.23 -40.09
N PRO A 366 8.16 18.56 -40.47
CA PRO A 366 7.60 18.15 -41.76
C PRO A 366 8.49 18.63 -42.91
N ASP A 367 8.79 17.71 -43.84
CA ASP A 367 9.61 18.00 -45.01
C ASP A 367 8.88 18.96 -45.98
N ILE A 368 9.60 19.53 -46.96
CA ILE A 368 9.15 20.56 -47.91
C ILE A 368 7.89 20.13 -48.70
N GLU A 369 7.61 18.82 -48.79
CA GLU A 369 6.41 18.23 -49.40
C GLU A 369 5.18 18.14 -48.48
N GLY A 370 5.25 18.59 -47.22
CA GLY A 370 4.12 18.66 -46.30
C GLY A 370 3.57 17.31 -45.81
N LYS A 371 4.31 16.21 -45.99
CA LYS A 371 3.95 14.90 -45.43
C LYS A 371 4.37 14.81 -43.96
N GLU A 372 3.42 15.03 -43.07
CA GLU A 372 3.58 14.76 -41.64
C GLU A 372 3.62 13.24 -41.42
N LYS A 373 4.78 12.70 -40.99
CA LYS A 373 4.88 11.29 -40.61
C LYS A 373 4.39 11.14 -39.17
N ASN A 374 3.16 10.66 -39.00
CA ASN A 374 2.57 10.43 -37.68
C ASN A 374 3.06 9.09 -37.09
N ILE A 375 4.36 9.03 -36.76
CA ILE A 375 5.05 7.81 -36.30
C ILE A 375 4.42 7.33 -35.01
N LYS A 376 4.09 8.25 -34.10
CA LYS A 376 3.42 7.94 -32.84
C LYS A 376 2.06 7.25 -33.06
N TYR A 377 1.21 7.79 -33.94
CA TYR A 377 -0.06 7.16 -34.29
C TYR A 377 0.14 5.78 -34.91
N ASN A 378 1.02 5.67 -35.90
CA ASN A 378 1.25 4.42 -36.61
C ASN A 378 1.79 3.33 -35.69
N PHE A 379 2.70 3.68 -34.78
CA PHE A 379 3.22 2.77 -33.75
C PHE A 379 2.11 2.15 -32.91
N PHE A 380 1.24 2.99 -32.35
CA PHE A 380 0.13 2.54 -31.52
C PHE A 380 -0.94 1.78 -32.30
N ASN A 381 -1.24 2.23 -33.53
CA ASN A 381 -2.22 1.60 -34.40
C ASN A 381 -1.78 0.20 -34.87
N ASP A 382 -0.51 0.02 -35.27
CA ASP A 382 0.03 -1.29 -35.62
C ASP A 382 -0.08 -2.27 -34.44
N ILE A 383 0.24 -1.82 -33.22
CA ILE A 383 0.14 -2.68 -32.04
C ILE A 383 -1.28 -3.16 -31.79
N LEU A 384 -2.27 -2.26 -31.90
CA LEU A 384 -3.70 -2.60 -31.75
C LEU A 384 -4.20 -3.58 -32.81
N LEU A 385 -3.73 -3.45 -34.04
CA LEU A 385 -4.17 -4.28 -35.15
C LEU A 385 -3.53 -5.67 -35.10
N GLU A 386 -2.24 -5.73 -34.77
CA GLU A 386 -1.43 -6.94 -34.91
C GLU A 386 -1.37 -7.81 -33.66
N PHE A 387 -1.64 -7.28 -32.47
CA PHE A 387 -1.48 -8.01 -31.20
C PHE A 387 -2.80 -8.13 -30.41
N LYS A 388 -3.86 -8.63 -31.06
CA LYS A 388 -5.21 -8.73 -30.46
C LYS A 388 -5.37 -9.88 -29.48
N ASN A 389 -4.59 -10.95 -29.64
CA ASN A 389 -4.68 -12.16 -28.82
C ASN A 389 -3.49 -12.28 -27.85
N GLU A 390 -2.61 -11.29 -27.87
CA GLU A 390 -1.36 -11.22 -27.13
C GLU A 390 -1.41 -10.04 -26.16
N GLN A 391 -0.56 -10.07 -25.14
CA GLN A 391 -0.47 -8.96 -24.19
C GLN A 391 0.77 -8.10 -24.49
N VAL A 392 0.53 -6.83 -24.80
CA VAL A 392 1.59 -5.82 -24.94
C VAL A 392 1.36 -4.75 -23.89
N ILE A 393 2.33 -4.55 -23.00
CA ILE A 393 2.29 -3.52 -21.94
C ILE A 393 3.36 -2.49 -22.25
N ILE A 394 2.95 -1.22 -22.36
CA ILE A 394 3.86 -0.10 -22.66
C ILE A 394 3.78 0.89 -21.50
N PHE A 395 4.94 1.19 -20.91
CA PHE A 395 5.10 2.33 -20.01
C PHE A 395 5.60 3.50 -20.82
N GLU A 396 4.88 4.63 -20.76
CA GLU A 396 5.20 5.81 -21.55
C GLU A 396 4.73 7.07 -20.79
N ASN A 397 5.51 8.15 -20.92
CA ASN A 397 5.15 9.46 -20.36
C ASN A 397 4.41 10.32 -21.39
N GLU A 398 4.58 10.01 -22.67
CA GLU A 398 3.91 10.66 -23.79
C GLU A 398 2.45 10.21 -23.93
N ASP A 399 1.53 11.16 -24.11
CA ASP A 399 0.09 10.85 -24.26
C ASP A 399 -0.22 10.04 -25.53
N VAL A 400 -1.07 9.03 -25.44
CA VAL A 400 -1.55 8.27 -26.61
C VAL A 400 -2.42 9.19 -27.50
N PRO A 401 -2.34 9.10 -28.84
CA PRO A 401 -3.21 9.83 -29.75
C PRO A 401 -4.70 9.65 -29.40
N GLU A 402 -5.45 10.76 -29.31
CA GLU A 402 -6.84 10.81 -28.82
C GLU A 402 -7.78 9.81 -29.52
N ASN A 403 -7.61 9.64 -30.83
CA ASN A 403 -8.41 8.74 -31.65
C ASN A 403 -8.16 7.24 -31.37
N LEU A 404 -7.07 6.88 -30.69
CA LEU A 404 -6.75 5.51 -30.31
C LEU A 404 -7.06 5.19 -28.85
N LYS A 405 -7.30 6.20 -28.01
CA LYS A 405 -7.48 6.02 -26.55
C LYS A 405 -8.59 5.03 -26.20
N SER A 406 -9.72 5.08 -26.91
CA SER A 406 -10.87 4.20 -26.67
C SER A 406 -10.63 2.73 -27.03
N SER A 407 -9.59 2.44 -27.82
CA SER A 407 -9.23 1.09 -28.26
C SER A 407 -8.15 0.46 -27.36
N MET A 408 -7.69 1.17 -26.34
CA MET A 408 -6.60 0.76 -25.45
C MET A 408 -7.05 0.74 -24.00
N HIS A 409 -6.46 -0.17 -23.21
CA HIS A 409 -6.57 -0.11 -21.77
C HIS A 409 -5.49 0.81 -21.20
N ILE A 410 -5.86 2.08 -20.95
CA ILE A 410 -4.94 3.10 -20.46
C ILE A 410 -5.05 3.22 -18.93
N ILE A 411 -3.91 3.14 -18.24
CA ILE A 411 -3.80 3.39 -16.80
C ILE A 411 -2.93 4.63 -16.60
N GLU A 412 -3.55 5.75 -16.25
CA GLU A 412 -2.84 7.01 -16.01
C GLU A 412 -2.34 7.09 -14.56
N PHE A 413 -1.07 7.45 -14.37
CA PHE A 413 -0.47 7.71 -13.06
C PHE A 413 -0.23 9.21 -12.88
N THR A 414 -1.07 9.86 -12.07
CA THR A 414 -1.18 11.33 -12.04
C THR A 414 -0.59 11.98 -10.79
N LYS A 415 -0.26 11.20 -9.75
CA LYS A 415 -0.01 11.70 -8.37
C LYS A 415 -1.14 12.57 -7.78
N ASN A 416 -2.31 12.54 -8.40
CA ASN A 416 -3.51 13.22 -7.91
C ASN A 416 -4.46 12.16 -7.32
N GLN A 417 -4.97 12.39 -6.11
CA GLN A 417 -5.92 11.46 -5.47
C GLN A 417 -7.30 11.48 -6.15
N ASN A 418 -7.61 12.51 -6.94
CA ASN A 418 -8.93 12.74 -7.52
C ASN A 418 -9.02 12.36 -9.01
N THR A 419 -7.91 12.07 -9.70
CA THR A 419 -7.88 11.76 -11.13
C THR A 419 -6.88 10.63 -11.41
N GLY A 420 -7.26 9.62 -12.19
CA GLY A 420 -6.39 8.47 -12.50
C GLY A 420 -5.93 7.69 -11.25
N ARG A 421 -4.76 7.06 -11.32
CA ARG A 421 -4.10 6.43 -10.16
C ARG A 421 -3.06 7.37 -9.57
N TYR A 422 -3.00 7.46 -8.24
CA TYR A 422 -1.97 8.24 -7.55
C TYR A 422 -0.54 7.76 -7.90
N GLY A 423 -0.33 6.45 -7.98
CA GLY A 423 0.96 5.87 -8.35
C GLY A 423 0.84 4.39 -8.70
N PHE A 424 1.96 3.79 -9.08
CA PHE A 424 2.03 2.38 -9.46
C PHE A 424 1.62 1.44 -8.31
N ILE A 425 2.02 1.81 -7.08
CA ILE A 425 1.58 1.15 -5.84
C ILE A 425 0.29 1.83 -5.37
N PRO A 426 -0.82 1.09 -5.14
CA PRO A 426 -2.03 1.65 -4.56
C PRO A 426 -1.74 2.27 -3.19
N VAL A 427 -2.29 3.46 -2.93
CA VAL A 427 -2.24 4.05 -1.59
C VAL A 427 -3.27 3.29 -0.73
N ILE A 428 -2.80 2.71 0.38
CA ILE A 428 -3.62 1.94 1.34
C ILE A 428 -4.55 2.88 2.11
#